data_AF-A0A016SSV8-F1
#
_entry.id   AF-A0A016SSV8-F1
#
_cell.length_a   1.000
_cell.length_b   1.000
_cell.length_c   1.000
_cell.angle_alpha   90.00
_cell.angle_beta   90.00
_cell.angle_gamma   90.00
#
_symmetry.space_group_name_H-M   'P 1'
#
loop_
_entity.id
_entity.type
_entity.pdbx_description
1 polymer ?
#
loop_
_entity_poly.entity_id
_entity_poly.type
_entity_poly.pdbx_seq_one_letter_code
_entity_poly.pdbx_strand_id
1 'polypeptide(L)'
;MAVSTDQELSFIYRLFCSCLLIIDLMLCSNAVLAVECDQTTALQKLAMEDFDCEVLTGQLVYTESAEVMQQVFEKVKDISGSLRYHNTGDTELQIADLNFIGDQDGPYIIIEDNQKLQNIRSLLTMNFKEKEEKPYVKFLDNPRICDTLPMRHQLMDKVEGEIFFDNRCLTSCEGGIVDEHYLENFPEYCTEIRGDLTIAGREGSDGLAKLGQVTTIHGSLIIANNTNIPNLEFFLFLRQIGESSSTEPALVLTNNTMLTELKLERLETLNAAEDVKFLVVVKYIEGQDISDLDSLTDMSGNRVQVSHLNHSEEDDEDHEDNTWLGELLLLYTFAPCDPQSCLHSKITEFTSTD
;
A
#
# COMPACT_ATOMS: atom_id res chain seq x y z
N MET A 1 81.49 8.14 -34.98
CA MET A 1 80.72 6.89 -35.20
C MET A 1 79.75 6.79 -34.03
N ALA A 2 78.43 6.84 -34.09
CA ALA A 2 77.38 6.90 -35.12
C ALA A 2 76.35 7.97 -34.64
N VAL A 3 75.78 8.88 -35.44
CA VAL A 3 74.69 8.78 -36.44
C VAL A 3 73.36 8.21 -35.92
N SER A 4 72.39 9.14 -35.76
CA SER A 4 70.95 9.06 -36.08
C SER A 4 70.02 8.14 -35.29
N THR A 5 69.03 8.72 -34.61
CA THR A 5 67.59 8.59 -34.90
C THR A 5 66.80 9.53 -33.98
N ASP A 6 66.55 10.78 -34.39
CA ASP A 6 65.74 11.71 -33.57
C ASP A 6 64.77 12.58 -34.39
N GLN A 7 64.56 12.24 -35.66
CA GLN A 7 63.77 13.08 -36.58
C GLN A 7 62.38 12.54 -36.95
N GLU A 8 61.99 11.33 -36.51
CA GLU A 8 60.65 10.79 -36.82
C GLU A 8 59.63 10.87 -35.68
N LEU A 9 60.06 11.05 -34.41
CA LEU A 9 59.13 11.15 -33.27
C LEU A 9 58.44 12.51 -33.13
N SER A 10 58.99 13.57 -33.72
CA SER A 10 58.43 14.93 -33.65
C SER A 10 57.21 15.13 -34.56
N PHE A 11 57.08 14.34 -35.64
CA PHE A 11 55.98 14.49 -36.59
C PHE A 11 54.71 13.77 -36.16
N ILE A 12 54.83 12.63 -35.47
CA ILE A 12 53.68 11.85 -34.95
C ILE A 12 53.01 12.58 -33.78
N TYR A 13 53.78 13.24 -32.91
CA TYR A 13 53.21 14.01 -31.79
C TYR A 13 52.43 15.27 -32.22
N ARG A 14 52.82 15.91 -33.33
CA ARG A 14 52.09 17.07 -33.85
C ARG A 14 50.79 16.71 -34.57
N LEU A 15 50.70 15.51 -35.15
CA LEU A 15 49.45 15.01 -35.77
C LEU A 15 48.43 14.53 -34.72
N PHE A 16 48.89 13.92 -33.61
CA PHE A 16 47.99 13.47 -32.54
C PHE A 16 47.46 14.62 -31.66
N CYS A 17 48.26 15.67 -31.41
CA CYS A 17 47.77 16.84 -30.65
C CYS A 17 46.75 17.68 -31.43
N SER A 18 46.80 17.66 -32.77
CA SER A 18 45.86 18.43 -33.60
C SER A 18 44.56 17.67 -33.90
N CYS A 19 44.56 16.33 -33.88
CA CYS A 19 43.33 15.54 -34.00
C CYS A 19 42.52 15.45 -32.69
N LEU A 20 43.16 15.49 -31.52
CA LEU A 20 42.47 15.52 -30.22
C LEU A 20 41.67 16.82 -30.02
N LEU A 21 42.21 17.97 -30.46
CA LEU A 21 41.50 19.25 -30.39
C LEU A 21 40.28 19.35 -31.32
N ILE A 22 40.24 18.58 -32.41
CA ILE A 22 39.09 18.59 -33.33
C ILE A 22 37.97 17.68 -32.83
N ILE A 23 38.29 16.59 -32.13
CA ILE A 23 37.28 15.71 -31.51
C ILE A 23 36.63 16.40 -30.32
N ASP A 24 37.38 17.14 -29.50
CA ASP A 24 36.81 17.96 -28.42
C ASP A 24 35.96 19.12 -28.95
N LEU A 25 36.30 19.74 -30.09
CA LEU A 25 35.46 20.78 -30.71
C LEU A 25 34.21 20.22 -31.41
N MET A 26 34.25 19.01 -31.97
CA MET A 26 33.07 18.39 -32.59
C MET A 26 32.09 17.79 -31.59
N LEU A 27 32.56 17.37 -30.39
CA LEU A 27 31.67 16.92 -29.31
C LEU A 27 30.95 18.08 -28.60
N CYS A 28 31.52 19.29 -28.60
CA CYS A 28 30.85 20.49 -28.07
C CYS A 28 29.84 21.14 -29.03
N SER A 29 29.71 20.66 -30.28
CA SER A 29 28.89 21.33 -31.30
C SER A 29 27.41 20.92 -31.31
N ASN A 30 27.01 19.91 -30.53
CA ASN A 30 25.60 19.47 -30.42
C ASN A 30 25.16 19.21 -28.97
N ALA A 31 25.85 19.77 -27.97
CA ALA A 31 25.25 19.92 -26.66
C ALA A 31 24.29 21.11 -26.78
N VAL A 32 23.06 20.85 -27.23
CA VAL A 32 21.96 21.79 -27.04
C VAL A 32 21.82 21.91 -25.52
N LEU A 33 22.36 22.99 -24.97
CA LEU A 33 22.18 23.33 -23.56
C LEU A 33 20.69 23.55 -23.37
N ALA A 34 20.10 22.84 -22.42
CA ALA A 34 18.68 22.97 -22.13
C ALA A 34 18.35 24.44 -21.83
N VAL A 35 17.20 24.91 -22.28
CA VAL A 35 16.77 26.29 -22.03
C VAL A 35 16.32 26.41 -20.58
N GLU A 36 17.20 26.95 -19.74
CA GLU A 36 16.93 27.18 -18.33
C GLU A 36 16.13 28.48 -18.11
N CYS A 37 15.10 28.41 -17.27
CA CYS A 37 14.27 29.55 -16.91
C CYS A 37 14.05 29.61 -15.40
N ASP A 38 14.24 30.78 -14.79
CA ASP A 38 13.71 31.01 -13.45
C ASP A 38 12.18 31.21 -13.49
N GLN A 39 11.54 31.27 -12.33
CA GLN A 39 10.09 31.43 -12.24
C GLN A 39 9.58 32.71 -12.96
N THR A 40 10.30 33.83 -12.82
CA THR A 40 9.87 35.10 -13.43
C THR A 40 9.91 35.02 -14.95
N THR A 41 10.98 34.44 -15.49
CA THR A 41 11.19 34.25 -16.92
C THR A 41 10.17 33.29 -17.50
N ALA A 42 9.92 32.16 -16.83
CA ALA A 42 8.92 31.19 -17.26
C ALA A 42 7.51 31.79 -17.33
N LEU A 43 7.12 32.56 -16.30
CA LEU A 43 5.82 33.25 -16.27
C LEU A 43 5.70 34.32 -17.37
N GLN A 44 6.77 35.08 -17.63
CA GLN A 44 6.80 36.06 -18.73
C GLN A 44 6.64 35.40 -20.10
N LYS A 45 7.41 34.33 -20.36
CA LYS A 45 7.35 33.57 -21.61
C LYS A 45 5.99 32.90 -21.82
N LEU A 46 5.38 32.41 -20.74
CA LEU A 46 4.01 31.87 -20.79
C LEU A 46 3.00 32.95 -21.19
N ALA A 47 3.09 34.16 -20.61
CA ALA A 47 2.22 35.28 -20.93
C ALA A 47 2.41 35.82 -22.36
N MET A 48 3.59 35.63 -22.95
CA MET A 48 3.91 36.04 -24.32
C MET A 48 3.57 34.97 -25.38
N GLU A 49 3.05 33.81 -24.97
CA GLU A 49 2.80 32.64 -25.83
C GLU A 49 4.08 32.15 -26.56
N ASP A 50 5.26 32.45 -26.03
CA ASP A 50 6.57 32.10 -26.60
C ASP A 50 7.36 31.25 -25.59
N PHE A 51 6.82 30.07 -25.29
CA PHE A 51 7.30 29.22 -24.22
C PHE A 51 8.25 28.14 -24.75
N ASP A 52 9.54 28.30 -24.47
CA ASP A 52 10.66 27.43 -24.87
C ASP A 52 11.48 26.92 -23.67
N CYS A 53 11.04 27.15 -22.43
CA CYS A 53 11.73 26.68 -21.24
C CYS A 53 11.72 25.16 -21.18
N GLU A 54 12.88 24.55 -20.94
CA GLU A 54 13.06 23.10 -20.82
C GLU A 54 13.36 22.68 -19.37
N VAL A 55 13.99 23.56 -18.58
CA VAL A 55 14.30 23.32 -17.16
C VAL A 55 13.99 24.57 -16.34
N LEU A 56 13.30 24.40 -15.22
CA LEU A 56 13.09 25.49 -14.26
C LEU A 56 14.24 25.54 -13.26
N THR A 57 14.78 26.73 -12.97
CA THR A 57 15.94 26.87 -12.09
C THR A 57 15.69 27.78 -10.89
N GLY A 58 16.43 27.54 -9.82
CA GLY A 58 16.40 28.36 -8.60
C GLY A 58 15.29 27.96 -7.63
N GLN A 59 14.81 28.94 -6.84
CA GLN A 59 13.76 28.72 -5.85
C GLN A 59 12.40 29.09 -6.45
N LEU A 60 11.57 28.07 -6.69
CA LEU A 60 10.21 28.20 -7.20
C LEU A 60 9.24 28.30 -6.04
N VAL A 61 8.21 29.13 -6.18
CA VAL A 61 7.17 29.35 -5.16
C VAL A 61 5.80 29.12 -5.78
N TYR A 62 5.04 28.20 -5.17
CA TYR A 62 3.66 27.89 -5.48
C TYR A 62 2.75 28.38 -4.33
N THR A 63 1.76 29.21 -4.65
CA THR A 63 0.86 29.87 -3.68
C THR A 63 -0.61 29.79 -4.13
N GLU A 64 -1.56 30.22 -3.30
CA GLU A 64 -3.01 30.23 -3.61
C GLU A 64 -3.37 31.00 -4.90
N SER A 65 -2.55 31.95 -5.34
CA SER A 65 -2.75 32.72 -6.58
C SER A 65 -2.13 32.07 -7.83
N ALA A 66 -1.72 30.80 -7.74
CA ALA A 66 -0.78 30.18 -8.67
C ALA A 66 -1.40 29.22 -9.71
N GLU A 67 -2.66 29.43 -10.13
CA GLU A 67 -3.22 28.78 -11.34
C GLU A 67 -2.24 28.87 -12.53
N VAL A 68 -1.51 29.99 -12.62
CA VAL A 68 -0.53 30.22 -13.68
C VAL A 68 0.72 29.33 -13.52
N MET A 69 1.15 29.01 -12.29
CA MET A 69 2.28 28.10 -12.08
C MET A 69 1.94 26.66 -12.46
N GLN A 70 0.68 26.26 -12.30
CA GLN A 70 0.23 24.93 -12.76
C GLN A 70 0.42 24.78 -14.27
N GLN A 71 0.08 25.80 -15.06
CA GLN A 71 0.34 25.82 -16.51
C GLN A 71 1.83 25.77 -16.86
N VAL A 72 2.69 26.39 -16.04
CA VAL A 72 4.15 26.25 -16.21
C VAL A 72 4.57 24.80 -15.99
N PHE A 73 4.09 24.15 -14.93
CA PHE A 73 4.39 22.75 -14.63
C PHE A 73 3.75 21.74 -15.59
N GLU A 74 2.74 22.12 -16.36
CA GLU A 74 2.25 21.31 -17.49
C GLU A 74 3.24 21.29 -18.66
N LYS A 75 4.02 22.38 -18.83
CA LYS A 75 4.97 22.54 -19.94
C LYS A 75 6.39 22.12 -19.56
N VAL A 76 6.80 22.31 -18.32
CA VAL A 76 8.15 21.99 -17.82
C VAL A 76 8.07 21.11 -16.59
N LYS A 77 8.68 19.93 -16.68
CA LYS A 77 8.70 18.95 -15.59
C LYS A 77 10.03 18.90 -14.86
N ASP A 78 11.12 19.31 -15.52
CA ASP A 78 12.46 19.29 -14.94
C ASP A 78 12.73 20.57 -14.12
N ILE A 79 13.13 20.40 -12.86
CA ILE A 79 13.44 21.46 -11.91
C ILE A 79 14.86 21.28 -11.41
N SER A 80 15.74 22.24 -11.67
CA SER A 80 17.05 22.35 -11.02
C SER A 80 17.04 23.41 -9.93
N GLY A 81 16.62 22.98 -8.74
CA GLY A 81 16.48 23.83 -7.56
C GLY A 81 15.44 23.32 -6.58
N SER A 82 14.82 24.25 -5.86
CA SER A 82 13.86 23.93 -4.79
C SER A 82 12.47 24.47 -5.09
N LEU A 83 11.44 23.77 -4.62
CA LEU A 83 10.05 24.16 -4.75
C LEU A 83 9.43 24.42 -3.38
N ARG A 84 8.92 25.62 -3.17
CA ARG A 84 8.21 26.03 -1.96
C ARG A 84 6.70 26.04 -2.23
N TYR A 85 5.98 25.09 -1.65
CA TYR A 85 4.52 24.98 -1.70
C TYR A 85 3.92 25.58 -0.43
N HIS A 86 3.47 26.83 -0.51
CA HIS A 86 3.22 27.67 0.65
C HIS A 86 1.86 28.36 0.64
N ASN A 87 1.16 28.28 1.78
CA ASN A 87 -0.09 28.99 2.05
C ASN A 87 -1.08 28.87 0.88
N THR A 88 -1.35 27.63 0.47
CA THR A 88 -2.34 27.31 -0.56
C THR A 88 -3.72 27.08 0.06
N GLY A 89 -4.77 27.35 -0.73
CA GLY A 89 -6.15 27.03 -0.38
C GLY A 89 -6.53 25.56 -0.63
N ASP A 90 -5.57 24.75 -1.12
CA ASP A 90 -5.79 23.42 -1.67
C ASP A 90 -5.95 22.36 -0.57
N THR A 91 -6.74 21.33 -0.84
CA THR A 91 -6.87 20.14 0.01
C THR A 91 -5.91 19.02 -0.40
N GLU A 92 -5.34 19.11 -1.59
CA GLU A 92 -4.40 18.15 -2.16
C GLU A 92 -3.24 18.88 -2.81
N LEU A 93 -2.08 18.23 -2.83
CA LEU A 93 -0.86 18.78 -3.41
C LEU A 93 -0.98 18.80 -4.96
N GLN A 94 -1.30 19.97 -5.52
CA GLN A 94 -1.58 20.19 -6.96
C GLN A 94 -0.38 20.06 -7.91
N ILE A 95 0.76 19.59 -7.40
CA ILE A 95 1.99 19.37 -8.16
C ILE A 95 2.26 17.86 -8.25
N ALA A 96 2.51 17.35 -9.45
CA ALA A 96 2.74 15.93 -9.71
C ALA A 96 3.69 15.73 -10.90
N ASP A 97 4.31 14.55 -10.97
CA ASP A 97 5.19 14.11 -12.07
C ASP A 97 6.37 15.06 -12.36
N LEU A 98 6.84 15.77 -11.33
CA LEU A 98 8.00 16.66 -11.43
C LEU A 98 9.30 15.86 -11.27
N ASN A 99 10.32 16.27 -12.02
CA ASN A 99 11.65 15.71 -12.01
C ASN A 99 12.61 16.72 -11.40
N PHE A 100 13.16 16.44 -10.23
CA PHE A 100 14.16 17.29 -9.62
C PHE A 100 15.57 16.85 -10.05
N ILE A 101 16.38 17.81 -10.48
CA ILE A 101 17.73 17.65 -11.02
C ILE A 101 18.71 18.41 -10.14
N GLY A 102 19.62 17.71 -9.47
CA GLY A 102 20.75 18.36 -8.81
C GLY A 102 21.24 17.59 -7.61
N ASP A 103 22.34 18.11 -7.06
CA ASP A 103 22.87 17.76 -5.74
C ASP A 103 22.78 19.09 -4.96
N GLN A 104 21.71 19.27 -4.21
CA GLN A 104 21.46 20.51 -3.49
C GLN A 104 21.64 20.30 -1.99
N ASP A 105 22.35 21.23 -1.34
CA ASP A 105 22.64 21.25 0.11
C ASP A 105 21.38 21.51 0.98
N GLY A 106 20.17 21.26 0.47
CA GLY A 106 18.91 21.64 1.08
C GLY A 106 17.70 20.87 0.56
N PRO A 107 16.49 21.17 1.06
CA PRO A 107 15.29 20.43 0.69
C PRO A 107 14.90 20.67 -0.77
N TYR A 108 14.53 19.59 -1.45
CA TYR A 108 13.93 19.65 -2.79
C TYR A 108 12.60 20.39 -2.77
N ILE A 109 11.81 20.08 -1.75
CA ILE A 109 10.47 20.61 -1.59
C ILE A 109 10.30 21.10 -0.15
N ILE A 110 9.74 22.29 0.00
CA ILE A 110 9.32 22.87 1.27
C ILE A 110 7.80 23.02 1.21
N ILE A 111 7.07 22.21 1.97
CA ILE A 111 5.61 22.27 2.09
C ILE A 111 5.29 22.94 3.41
N GLU A 112 4.73 24.15 3.37
CA GLU A 112 4.51 24.91 4.61
C GLU A 112 3.28 25.81 4.65
N ASP A 113 2.75 25.99 5.86
CA ASP A 113 1.60 26.86 6.16
C ASP A 113 0.30 26.49 5.42
N ASN A 114 0.14 25.25 4.98
CA ASN A 114 -1.07 24.83 4.24
C ASN A 114 -2.14 24.30 5.21
N GLN A 115 -3.01 25.20 5.66
CA GLN A 115 -4.02 24.90 6.69
C GLN A 115 -5.12 23.92 6.27
N LYS A 116 -5.32 23.71 4.97
CA LYS A 116 -6.34 22.82 4.40
C LYS A 116 -5.77 21.57 3.75
N LEU A 117 -4.46 21.51 3.53
CA LEU A 117 -3.81 20.42 2.83
C LEU A 117 -3.96 19.12 3.61
N GLN A 118 -4.53 18.11 2.95
CA GLN A 118 -4.76 16.78 3.49
C GLN A 118 -3.92 15.76 2.71
N ASN A 119 -4.04 15.78 1.38
CA ASN A 119 -3.44 14.77 0.52
C ASN A 119 -2.10 15.26 -0.06
N ILE A 120 -1.05 14.49 0.16
CA ILE A 120 0.30 14.73 -0.38
C ILE A 120 0.80 13.56 -1.24
N ARG A 121 -0.10 12.68 -1.70
CA ARG A 121 0.24 11.44 -2.44
C ARG A 121 1.00 11.72 -3.73
N SER A 122 0.85 12.90 -4.33
CA SER A 122 1.57 13.27 -5.54
C SER A 122 3.10 13.27 -5.37
N LEU A 123 3.62 13.38 -4.15
CA LEU A 123 5.05 13.19 -3.86
C LEU A 123 5.57 11.81 -4.34
N LEU A 124 4.72 10.78 -4.36
CA LEU A 124 5.09 9.44 -4.81
C LEU A 124 5.38 9.39 -6.32
N THR A 125 4.76 10.28 -7.09
CA THR A 125 4.92 10.39 -8.56
C THR A 125 6.18 11.16 -8.97
N MET A 126 6.77 11.91 -8.04
CA MET A 126 7.91 12.75 -8.32
C MET A 126 9.20 11.92 -8.41
N ASN A 127 10.08 12.36 -9.30
CA ASN A 127 11.39 11.74 -9.50
C ASN A 127 12.47 12.69 -9.00
N PHE A 128 13.41 12.15 -8.23
CA PHE A 128 14.53 12.89 -7.68
C PHE A 128 15.80 12.24 -8.25
N LYS A 129 16.47 12.94 -9.17
CA LYS A 129 17.67 12.44 -9.84
C LYS A 129 18.87 12.67 -8.91
N GLU A 130 19.03 11.80 -7.93
CA GLU A 130 20.03 11.92 -6.87
C GLU A 130 21.08 10.79 -6.86
N LYS A 131 22.15 11.02 -6.08
CA LYS A 131 23.08 9.99 -5.58
C LYS A 131 22.66 9.41 -4.22
N GLU A 132 21.84 10.13 -3.45
CA GLU A 132 21.40 9.73 -2.11
C GLU A 132 20.22 8.75 -2.16
N GLU A 133 20.02 7.99 -1.09
CA GLU A 133 18.99 6.94 -1.04
C GLU A 133 17.56 7.52 -0.93
N LYS A 134 17.38 8.72 -0.35
CA LYS A 134 16.07 9.37 -0.19
C LYS A 134 16.14 10.90 -0.34
N PRO A 135 15.22 11.53 -1.10
CA PRO A 135 15.16 12.98 -1.27
C PRO A 135 14.69 13.69 0.00
N TYR A 136 15.38 14.75 0.40
CA TYR A 136 14.99 15.56 1.56
C TYR A 136 13.81 16.50 1.23
N VAL A 137 12.71 16.35 1.97
CA VAL A 137 11.49 17.18 1.89
C VAL A 137 11.17 17.75 3.27
N LYS A 138 10.96 19.06 3.33
CA LYS A 138 10.67 19.77 4.58
C LYS A 138 9.17 20.06 4.71
N PHE A 139 8.59 19.67 5.84
CA PHE A 139 7.20 19.95 6.20
C PHE A 139 7.15 20.88 7.42
N LEU A 140 6.38 21.97 7.33
CA LEU A 140 6.18 22.91 8.44
C LEU A 140 4.72 23.36 8.50
N ASP A 141 4.09 23.33 9.67
CA ASP A 141 2.76 23.93 9.88
C ASP A 141 1.66 23.51 8.88
N ASN A 142 1.56 22.19 8.60
CA ASN A 142 0.49 21.58 7.79
C ASN A 142 -0.39 20.65 8.64
N PRO A 143 -1.30 21.20 9.48
CA PRO A 143 -1.92 20.46 10.58
C PRO A 143 -2.99 19.43 10.18
N ARG A 144 -3.28 19.26 8.90
CA ARG A 144 -4.38 18.42 8.39
C ARG A 144 -3.93 17.33 7.42
N ILE A 145 -2.62 17.16 7.19
CA ILE A 145 -2.12 16.09 6.31
C ILE A 145 -2.64 14.77 6.84
N CYS A 146 -3.31 13.99 5.99
CA CYS A 146 -3.94 12.75 6.37
C CYS A 146 -3.83 11.76 5.22
N ASP A 147 -3.59 10.50 5.57
CA ASP A 147 -3.75 9.40 4.63
C ASP A 147 -4.05 8.06 5.35
N THR A 148 -4.31 7.01 4.59
CA THR A 148 -4.38 5.62 5.06
C THR A 148 -3.02 5.15 5.56
N LEU A 149 -2.97 4.21 6.52
CA LEU A 149 -1.69 3.74 7.08
C LEU A 149 -0.71 3.18 6.02
N PRO A 150 -1.15 2.38 5.02
CA PRO A 150 -0.27 1.94 3.95
C PRO A 150 0.34 3.10 3.17
N MET A 151 -0.45 4.15 2.87
CA MET A 151 0.02 5.31 2.13
C MET A 151 0.98 6.17 2.95
N ARG A 152 0.74 6.33 4.26
CA ARG A 152 1.68 7.00 5.17
C ARG A 152 3.06 6.32 5.14
N HIS A 153 3.07 4.98 5.18
CA HIS A 153 4.31 4.21 5.10
C HIS A 153 5.04 4.43 3.77
N GLN A 154 4.32 4.37 2.64
CA GLN A 154 4.90 4.66 1.31
C GLN A 154 5.50 6.06 1.22
N LEU A 155 4.83 7.07 1.80
CA LEU A 155 5.34 8.45 1.82
C LEU A 155 6.62 8.57 2.67
N MET A 156 6.63 7.99 3.88
CA MET A 156 7.80 7.99 4.76
C MET A 156 8.97 7.15 4.20
N ASP A 157 8.68 6.17 3.35
CA ASP A 157 9.70 5.43 2.61
C ASP A 157 10.25 6.22 1.43
N LYS A 158 9.42 7.04 0.77
CA LYS A 158 9.79 7.79 -0.42
C LYS A 158 10.66 9.00 -0.14
N VAL A 159 10.45 9.71 0.97
CA VAL A 159 11.14 10.99 1.25
C VAL A 159 11.79 10.96 2.63
N GLU A 160 12.91 11.67 2.77
CA GLU A 160 13.47 12.01 4.07
C GLU A 160 12.79 13.28 4.59
N GLY A 161 12.17 13.20 5.76
CA GLY A 161 11.46 14.32 6.38
C GLY A 161 10.46 13.86 7.43
N GLU A 162 10.28 14.64 8.49
CA GLU A 162 9.27 14.36 9.49
C GLU A 162 7.90 14.83 9.00
N ILE A 163 7.04 13.88 8.62
CA ILE A 163 5.66 14.15 8.22
C ILE A 163 4.75 13.98 9.43
N PHE A 164 4.10 15.06 9.85
CA PHE A 164 3.04 14.98 10.85
C PHE A 164 1.71 14.63 10.18
N PHE A 165 1.21 13.43 10.44
CA PHE A 165 -0.11 13.01 9.97
C PHE A 165 -1.18 13.23 11.04
N ASP A 166 -2.27 13.88 10.67
CA ASP A 166 -3.48 14.01 11.46
C ASP A 166 -4.20 12.66 11.57
N ASN A 167 -4.44 12.22 12.80
CA ASN A 167 -5.15 10.97 13.08
C ASN A 167 -6.67 11.15 13.13
N ARG A 168 -7.19 12.38 13.11
CA ARG A 168 -8.64 12.65 13.18
C ARG A 168 -9.42 12.15 11.96
N CYS A 169 -8.73 11.88 10.85
CA CYS A 169 -9.34 11.30 9.67
C CYS A 169 -9.44 9.77 9.73
N LEU A 170 -8.73 9.12 10.65
CA LEU A 170 -8.85 7.69 10.88
C LEU A 170 -10.17 7.43 11.59
N THR A 171 -10.84 6.36 11.17
CA THR A 171 -12.22 6.06 11.58
C THR A 171 -12.33 4.65 12.12
N SER A 172 -13.41 4.42 12.85
CA SER A 172 -13.85 3.09 13.21
C SER A 172 -15.05 2.69 12.34
N CYS A 173 -15.07 1.45 11.89
CA CYS A 173 -16.13 0.88 11.09
C CYS A 173 -16.74 -0.36 11.77
N GLU A 174 -17.94 -0.74 11.34
CA GLU A 174 -18.61 -1.92 11.87
C GLU A 174 -18.03 -3.20 11.25
N GLY A 175 -17.96 -4.25 12.08
CA GLY A 175 -17.65 -5.60 11.65
C GLY A 175 -18.79 -6.23 10.85
N GLY A 176 -18.60 -7.48 10.48
CA GLY A 176 -19.56 -8.27 9.72
C GLY A 176 -18.89 -9.32 8.84
N ILE A 177 -19.67 -9.82 7.89
CA ILE A 177 -19.20 -10.78 6.90
C ILE A 177 -18.50 -10.02 5.77
N VAL A 178 -17.26 -10.40 5.48
CA VAL A 178 -16.43 -9.81 4.43
C VAL A 178 -16.77 -10.46 3.09
N ASP A 179 -17.92 -10.09 2.55
CA ASP A 179 -18.32 -10.39 1.17
C ASP A 179 -17.88 -9.28 0.19
N GLU A 180 -18.26 -9.40 -1.08
CA GLU A 180 -17.94 -8.38 -2.09
C GLU A 180 -18.56 -7.03 -1.75
N HIS A 181 -19.82 -7.01 -1.28
CA HIS A 181 -20.52 -5.79 -0.90
C HIS A 181 -19.86 -5.07 0.29
N TYR A 182 -19.42 -5.83 1.31
CA TYR A 182 -18.66 -5.30 2.44
C TYR A 182 -17.36 -4.63 1.97
N LEU A 183 -16.61 -5.31 1.09
CA LEU A 183 -15.36 -4.78 0.56
C LEU A 183 -15.56 -3.57 -0.36
N GLU A 184 -16.61 -3.54 -1.17
CA GLU A 184 -16.95 -2.39 -2.01
C GLU A 184 -17.25 -1.14 -1.19
N ASN A 185 -17.95 -1.31 -0.07
CA ASN A 185 -18.35 -0.23 0.83
C ASN A 185 -17.40 -0.01 2.01
N PHE A 186 -16.28 -0.73 2.08
CA PHE A 186 -15.33 -0.63 3.17
C PHE A 186 -14.72 0.79 3.22
N PRO A 187 -14.85 1.53 4.35
CA PRO A 187 -14.39 2.91 4.41
C PRO A 187 -12.88 3.04 4.18
N GLU A 188 -12.47 4.01 3.35
CA GLU A 188 -11.06 4.21 2.97
C GLU A 188 -10.13 4.44 4.17
N TYR A 189 -10.61 5.01 5.27
CA TYR A 189 -9.81 5.32 6.47
C TYR A 189 -10.22 4.50 7.70
N CYS A 190 -10.83 3.32 7.52
CA CYS A 190 -11.16 2.47 8.66
C CYS A 190 -9.91 1.78 9.21
N THR A 191 -9.49 2.15 10.42
CA THR A 191 -8.38 1.51 11.13
C THR A 191 -8.84 0.60 12.26
N GLU A 192 -10.08 0.78 12.74
CA GLU A 192 -10.62 0.00 13.85
C GLU A 192 -11.97 -0.62 13.50
N ILE A 193 -12.12 -1.92 13.68
CA ILE A 193 -13.37 -2.64 13.45
C ILE A 193 -14.07 -2.86 14.79
N ARG A 194 -15.36 -2.51 14.87
CA ARG A 194 -16.23 -2.77 16.03
C ARG A 194 -17.04 -4.04 15.80
N GLY A 195 -16.95 -4.98 16.74
CA GLY A 195 -17.55 -6.30 16.60
C GLY A 195 -16.73 -7.23 15.73
N ASP A 196 -17.34 -8.35 15.37
CA ASP A 196 -16.66 -9.48 14.75
C ASP A 196 -16.42 -9.25 13.26
N LEU A 197 -15.29 -9.75 12.76
CA LEU A 197 -14.99 -9.75 11.33
C LEU A 197 -14.89 -11.19 10.83
N THR A 198 -15.78 -11.55 9.92
CA THR A 198 -15.88 -12.92 9.38
C THR A 198 -15.47 -12.96 7.92
N ILE A 199 -14.35 -13.62 7.62
CA ILE A 199 -13.91 -13.93 6.26
C ILE A 199 -14.21 -15.40 6.01
N ALA A 200 -15.31 -15.67 5.31
CA ALA A 200 -15.77 -17.03 5.10
C ALA A 200 -16.19 -17.36 3.68
N GLY A 201 -15.97 -18.63 3.27
CA GLY A 201 -16.47 -19.16 2.00
C GLY A 201 -15.82 -18.55 0.76
N ARG A 202 -14.64 -17.95 0.87
CA ARG A 202 -13.98 -17.25 -0.25
C ARG A 202 -13.08 -18.18 -1.06
N GLU A 203 -13.09 -17.97 -2.37
CA GLU A 203 -12.23 -18.65 -3.34
C GLU A 203 -11.02 -17.79 -3.77
N GLY A 204 -10.54 -16.92 -2.88
CA GLY A 204 -9.37 -16.07 -3.14
C GLY A 204 -9.24 -14.89 -2.17
N SER A 205 -8.15 -14.14 -2.32
CA SER A 205 -7.85 -12.94 -1.53
C SER A 205 -8.25 -11.62 -2.20
N ASP A 206 -9.00 -11.69 -3.31
CA ASP A 206 -9.42 -10.52 -4.08
C ASP A 206 -10.14 -9.51 -3.19
N GLY A 207 -9.69 -8.26 -3.26
CA GLY A 207 -10.23 -7.13 -2.49
C GLY A 207 -9.82 -7.08 -1.01
N LEU A 208 -9.29 -8.16 -0.43
CA LEU A 208 -8.93 -8.19 1.00
C LEU A 208 -7.80 -7.22 1.37
N ALA A 209 -6.99 -6.78 0.39
CA ALA A 209 -5.97 -5.75 0.59
C ALA A 209 -6.53 -4.43 1.16
N LYS A 210 -7.84 -4.15 0.99
CA LYS A 210 -8.50 -3.00 1.62
C LYS A 210 -8.49 -3.04 3.15
N LEU A 211 -8.40 -4.24 3.72
CA LEU A 211 -8.30 -4.45 5.17
C LEU A 211 -6.88 -4.20 5.71
N GLY A 212 -5.90 -3.95 4.83
CA GLY A 212 -4.50 -3.81 5.25
C GLY A 212 -4.24 -2.69 6.23
N GLN A 213 -5.05 -1.63 6.21
CA GLN A 213 -4.94 -0.51 7.16
C GLN A 213 -5.55 -0.79 8.54
N VAL A 214 -6.29 -1.89 8.73
CA VAL A 214 -6.92 -2.21 10.00
C VAL A 214 -5.84 -2.53 11.02
N THR A 215 -5.87 -1.85 12.16
CA THR A 215 -4.96 -2.06 13.28
C THR A 215 -5.59 -2.84 14.42
N THR A 216 -6.90 -2.71 14.59
CA THR A 216 -7.61 -3.25 15.74
C THR A 216 -8.95 -3.81 15.32
N ILE A 217 -9.27 -5.00 15.81
CA ILE A 217 -10.60 -5.60 15.73
C ILE A 217 -11.10 -5.75 17.17
N HIS A 218 -12.14 -5.01 17.57
CA HIS A 218 -12.74 -5.04 18.92
C HIS A 218 -13.74 -6.21 19.08
N GLY A 219 -13.45 -7.33 18.43
CA GLY A 219 -14.28 -8.53 18.40
C GLY A 219 -13.47 -9.71 17.89
N SER A 220 -14.15 -10.78 17.50
CA SER A 220 -13.50 -11.97 16.95
C SER A 220 -13.10 -11.79 15.49
N LEU A 221 -11.90 -12.23 15.13
CA LEU A 221 -11.51 -12.48 13.75
C LEU A 221 -11.80 -13.94 13.40
N ILE A 222 -12.73 -14.17 12.48
CA ILE A 222 -13.19 -15.50 12.10
C ILE A 222 -12.80 -15.76 10.64
N ILE A 223 -11.93 -16.73 10.40
CA ILE A 223 -11.50 -17.16 9.08
C ILE A 223 -12.00 -18.59 8.87
N ALA A 224 -13.01 -18.77 8.02
CA ALA A 224 -13.73 -20.04 7.93
C ALA A 224 -13.99 -20.51 6.48
N ASN A 225 -13.84 -21.79 6.20
CA ASN A 225 -14.31 -22.39 4.92
C ASN A 225 -13.72 -21.72 3.65
N ASN A 226 -12.50 -21.19 3.70
CA ASN A 226 -11.87 -20.55 2.54
C ASN A 226 -11.00 -21.54 1.76
N THR A 227 -11.09 -21.51 0.44
CA THR A 227 -10.41 -22.50 -0.41
C THR A 227 -9.10 -22.01 -1.01
N ASN A 228 -8.91 -20.70 -1.24
CA ASN A 228 -7.71 -20.13 -1.87
C ASN A 228 -7.13 -18.92 -1.11
N ILE A 229 -7.13 -18.96 0.22
CA ILE A 229 -6.43 -17.96 1.05
C ILE A 229 -5.21 -18.62 1.68
N PRO A 230 -3.99 -18.42 1.14
CA PRO A 230 -2.80 -19.11 1.62
C PRO A 230 -2.27 -18.57 2.94
N ASN A 231 -2.53 -17.28 3.22
CA ASN A 231 -2.11 -16.58 4.42
C ASN A 231 -2.97 -15.34 4.69
N LEU A 232 -2.73 -14.66 5.81
CA LEU A 232 -3.44 -13.44 6.23
C LEU A 232 -2.59 -12.17 6.09
N GLU A 233 -1.59 -12.17 5.20
CA GLU A 233 -0.66 -11.03 5.02
C GLU A 233 -1.34 -9.76 4.51
N PHE A 234 -2.59 -9.86 4.03
CA PHE A 234 -3.42 -8.72 3.70
C PHE A 234 -3.79 -7.86 4.91
N PHE A 235 -3.60 -8.34 6.15
CA PHE A 235 -3.70 -7.55 7.39
C PHE A 235 -2.37 -6.86 7.76
N LEU A 236 -1.86 -6.03 6.86
CA LEU A 236 -0.53 -5.41 6.94
C LEU A 236 -0.23 -4.64 8.25
N PHE A 237 -1.26 -4.05 8.88
CA PHE A 237 -1.11 -3.21 10.07
C PHE A 237 -1.85 -3.75 11.29
N LEU A 238 -2.39 -4.98 11.26
CA LEU A 238 -3.18 -5.52 12.37
C LEU A 238 -2.28 -5.80 13.58
N ARG A 239 -2.63 -5.19 14.72
CA ARG A 239 -1.88 -5.24 15.98
C ARG A 239 -2.67 -5.89 17.11
N GLN A 240 -3.98 -5.74 17.10
CA GLN A 240 -4.85 -6.25 18.15
C GLN A 240 -6.09 -6.92 17.60
N ILE A 241 -6.44 -8.06 18.18
CA ILE A 241 -7.73 -8.73 17.97
C ILE A 241 -8.38 -8.99 19.33
N GLY A 242 -9.67 -8.72 19.41
CA GLY A 242 -10.52 -8.89 20.57
C GLY A 242 -10.39 -7.79 21.62
N GLU A 243 -11.27 -7.89 22.61
CA GLU A 243 -11.41 -6.97 23.73
C GLU A 243 -11.63 -7.76 25.03
N SER A 244 -11.22 -7.21 26.17
CA SER A 244 -11.35 -7.90 27.47
C SER A 244 -12.79 -8.15 27.92
N SER A 245 -13.78 -7.55 27.25
CA SER A 245 -15.21 -7.80 27.47
C SER A 245 -15.81 -8.87 26.57
N SER A 246 -15.07 -9.35 25.55
CA SER A 246 -15.59 -10.34 24.61
C SER A 246 -15.69 -11.71 25.27
N THR A 247 -16.85 -12.35 25.17
CA THR A 247 -17.06 -13.74 25.61
C THR A 247 -16.63 -14.76 24.57
N GLU A 248 -16.16 -14.31 23.41
CA GLU A 248 -15.76 -15.16 22.30
C GLU A 248 -14.24 -15.20 22.14
N PRO A 249 -13.68 -16.28 21.55
CA PRO A 249 -12.27 -16.34 21.19
C PRO A 249 -11.89 -15.17 20.28
N ALA A 250 -10.71 -14.58 20.50
CA ALA A 250 -10.20 -13.49 19.67
C ALA A 250 -9.99 -13.95 18.21
N LEU A 251 -9.44 -15.15 18.00
CA LEU A 251 -9.15 -15.67 16.67
C LEU A 251 -9.72 -17.07 16.47
N VAL A 252 -10.49 -17.25 15.42
CA VAL A 252 -11.08 -18.54 15.03
C VAL A 252 -10.66 -18.88 13.61
N LEU A 253 -9.98 -20.01 13.44
CA LEU A 253 -9.56 -20.55 12.15
C LEU A 253 -10.23 -21.91 11.95
N THR A 254 -11.04 -22.06 10.92
CA THR A 254 -11.72 -23.34 10.67
C THR A 254 -11.81 -23.66 9.18
N ASN A 255 -11.45 -24.89 8.81
CA ASN A 255 -11.71 -25.45 7.48
C ASN A 255 -11.17 -24.58 6.31
N ASN A 256 -9.94 -24.07 6.42
CA ASN A 256 -9.32 -23.26 5.36
C ASN A 256 -8.31 -24.11 4.59
N THR A 257 -8.69 -24.72 3.47
CA THR A 257 -7.91 -25.80 2.82
C THR A 257 -6.50 -25.42 2.39
N MET A 258 -6.27 -24.14 2.06
CA MET A 258 -4.97 -23.67 1.57
C MET A 258 -4.22 -22.79 2.56
N LEU A 259 -4.75 -22.53 3.75
CA LEU A 259 -4.07 -21.71 4.74
C LEU A 259 -2.88 -22.49 5.31
N THR A 260 -1.65 -22.07 4.97
CA THR A 260 -0.40 -22.73 5.39
C THR A 260 0.43 -21.87 6.35
N GLU A 261 0.15 -20.58 6.41
CA GLU A 261 0.84 -19.59 7.25
C GLU A 261 -0.17 -18.51 7.68
N LEU A 262 0.01 -17.89 8.83
CA LEU A 262 -0.82 -16.76 9.27
C LEU A 262 -0.25 -15.45 8.73
N LYS A 263 1.07 -15.25 8.83
CA LYS A 263 1.76 -14.01 8.45
C LYS A 263 1.19 -12.73 9.08
N LEU A 264 0.80 -12.83 10.35
CA LEU A 264 0.34 -11.69 11.15
C LEU A 264 1.53 -11.02 11.88
N GLU A 265 2.51 -10.53 11.12
CA GLU A 265 3.82 -10.10 11.63
C GLU A 265 3.77 -8.97 12.67
N ARG A 266 2.72 -8.14 12.63
CA ARG A 266 2.54 -6.99 13.52
C ARG A 266 1.55 -7.23 14.65
N LEU A 267 0.98 -8.43 14.72
CA LEU A 267 0.07 -8.76 15.80
C LEU A 267 0.83 -8.73 17.12
N GLU A 268 0.32 -7.97 18.08
CA GLU A 268 0.92 -7.78 19.40
C GLU A 268 0.04 -8.35 20.51
N THR A 269 -1.29 -8.31 20.33
CA THR A 269 -2.22 -8.67 21.41
C THR A 269 -3.45 -9.43 20.92
N LEU A 270 -3.84 -10.44 21.70
CA LEU A 270 -5.09 -11.17 21.60
C LEU A 270 -5.82 -11.03 22.94
N ASN A 271 -7.06 -10.55 22.92
CA ASN A 271 -7.83 -10.30 24.13
C ASN A 271 -9.21 -10.95 24.07
N ALA A 272 -9.65 -11.47 25.21
CA ALA A 272 -11.04 -11.85 25.47
C ALA A 272 -11.27 -11.72 26.99
N ALA A 273 -12.49 -11.96 27.44
CA ALA A 273 -12.82 -12.06 28.85
C ALA A 273 -12.01 -13.18 29.54
N GLU A 274 -11.83 -13.04 30.86
CA GLU A 274 -11.00 -13.95 31.65
C GLU A 274 -11.55 -15.37 31.70
N ASP A 275 -12.87 -15.53 31.58
CA ASP A 275 -13.60 -16.80 31.59
C ASP A 275 -13.57 -17.54 30.24
N VAL A 276 -13.16 -16.87 29.16
CA VAL A 276 -12.99 -17.52 27.86
C VAL A 276 -11.86 -18.56 27.94
N LYS A 277 -12.18 -19.85 27.81
CA LYS A 277 -11.16 -20.90 27.98
C LYS A 277 -10.01 -20.80 26.95
N PHE A 278 -10.33 -20.44 25.71
CA PHE A 278 -9.38 -20.39 24.59
C PHE A 278 -9.48 -19.06 23.85
N LEU A 279 -8.37 -18.32 23.73
CA LEU A 279 -8.28 -17.10 22.94
C LEU A 279 -8.17 -17.39 21.44
N VAL A 280 -7.60 -18.54 21.10
CA VAL A 280 -7.42 -18.98 19.72
C VAL A 280 -8.01 -20.37 19.57
N VAL A 281 -8.88 -20.53 18.57
CA VAL A 281 -9.47 -21.83 18.21
C VAL A 281 -9.10 -22.16 16.78
N VAL A 282 -8.45 -23.30 16.59
CA VAL A 282 -8.02 -23.80 15.29
C VAL A 282 -8.60 -25.18 15.02
N LYS A 283 -9.29 -25.31 13.89
CA LYS A 283 -9.89 -26.55 13.40
C LYS A 283 -9.34 -26.90 12.02
N TYR A 284 -8.41 -27.86 11.99
CA TYR A 284 -7.69 -28.28 10.80
C TYR A 284 -8.42 -29.33 9.98
N ILE A 285 -8.15 -29.34 8.68
CA ILE A 285 -8.41 -30.49 7.82
C ILE A 285 -7.21 -31.45 7.97
N GLU A 286 -7.45 -32.75 7.83
CA GLU A 286 -6.38 -33.74 7.86
C GLU A 286 -5.28 -33.42 6.83
N GLY A 287 -4.02 -33.41 7.27
CA GLY A 287 -2.86 -33.09 6.43
C GLY A 287 -2.57 -31.60 6.25
N GLN A 288 -3.36 -30.70 6.84
CA GLN A 288 -3.05 -29.27 6.91
C GLN A 288 -2.03 -28.98 8.02
N ASP A 289 -1.06 -28.13 7.70
CA ASP A 289 -0.07 -27.62 8.65
C ASP A 289 0.04 -26.09 8.51
N ILE A 290 0.02 -25.38 9.64
CA ILE A 290 0.23 -23.93 9.69
C ILE A 290 1.55 -23.67 10.42
N SER A 291 2.57 -23.30 9.65
CA SER A 291 3.97 -23.32 10.09
C SER A 291 4.29 -22.34 11.23
N ASP A 292 3.52 -21.26 11.34
CA ASP A 292 3.71 -20.17 12.29
C ASP A 292 2.66 -20.15 13.42
N LEU A 293 1.92 -21.25 13.62
CA LEU A 293 0.90 -21.34 14.68
C LEU A 293 1.50 -21.15 16.08
N ASP A 294 2.74 -21.60 16.30
CA ASP A 294 3.42 -21.48 17.60
C ASP A 294 3.53 -20.02 18.07
N SER A 295 3.58 -19.06 17.15
CA SER A 295 3.58 -17.63 17.48
C SER A 295 2.32 -17.21 18.25
N LEU A 296 1.18 -17.85 17.99
CA LEU A 296 -0.07 -17.58 18.68
C LEU A 296 -0.10 -18.18 20.09
N THR A 297 0.66 -19.25 20.35
CA THR A 297 0.73 -19.89 21.67
C THR A 297 1.30 -18.93 22.71
N ASP A 298 2.40 -18.25 22.35
CA ASP A 298 3.03 -17.27 23.23
C ASP A 298 2.12 -16.05 23.45
N MET A 299 1.53 -15.53 22.38
CA MET A 299 0.66 -14.34 22.44
C MET A 299 -0.64 -14.57 23.21
N SER A 300 -1.19 -15.79 23.14
CA SER A 300 -2.42 -16.15 23.85
C SER A 300 -2.19 -16.58 25.29
N GLY A 301 -0.94 -16.63 25.76
CA GLY A 301 -0.61 -17.16 27.09
C GLY A 301 -0.97 -18.65 27.22
N ASN A 302 -0.74 -19.44 26.17
CA ASN A 302 -1.10 -20.86 26.05
C ASN A 302 -2.63 -21.14 26.03
N ARG A 303 -3.47 -20.16 25.70
CA ARG A 303 -4.93 -20.33 25.55
C ARG A 303 -5.30 -20.67 24.10
N VAL A 304 -4.66 -21.70 23.53
CA VAL A 304 -4.92 -22.18 22.16
C VAL A 304 -5.60 -23.55 22.19
N GLN A 305 -6.69 -23.70 21.45
CA GLN A 305 -7.31 -24.99 21.16
C GLN A 305 -7.04 -25.39 19.72
N VAL A 306 -6.46 -26.58 19.54
CA VAL A 306 -6.24 -27.18 18.22
C VAL A 306 -7.04 -28.47 18.15
N SER A 307 -7.79 -28.66 17.05
CA SER A 307 -8.57 -29.87 16.79
C SER A 307 -8.63 -30.19 15.30
N HIS A 308 -8.91 -31.45 14.96
CA HIS A 308 -9.12 -31.90 13.58
C HIS A 308 -10.62 -31.96 13.26
N LEU A 309 -10.99 -31.62 12.02
CA LEU A 309 -12.38 -31.66 11.54
C LEU A 309 -12.89 -33.08 11.25
N ASN A 310 -12.02 -34.10 11.29
CA ASN A 310 -12.37 -35.51 11.07
C ASN A 310 -12.13 -36.34 12.36
N HIS A 311 -13.14 -36.47 13.21
CA HIS A 311 -13.91 -37.71 13.38
C HIS A 311 -15.13 -37.38 14.24
N SER A 312 -16.32 -37.52 13.65
CA SER A 312 -17.54 -37.73 14.40
C SER A 312 -17.48 -39.14 15.03
N GLU A 313 -16.80 -39.27 16.16
CA GLU A 313 -17.15 -40.26 17.17
C GLU A 313 -18.14 -39.50 18.09
N GLU A 314 -19.45 -39.74 18.02
CA GLU A 314 -20.12 -40.79 18.80
C GLU A 314 -19.52 -40.97 20.22
N ASP A 315 -19.15 -39.87 20.89
CA ASP A 315 -19.08 -39.84 22.35
C ASP A 315 -20.20 -38.93 22.86
N ASP A 316 -21.35 -39.56 23.10
CA ASP A 316 -22.32 -39.12 24.09
C ASP A 316 -21.61 -38.99 25.44
N GLU A 317 -21.38 -37.77 25.92
CA GLU A 317 -21.59 -37.35 27.33
C GLU A 317 -21.07 -35.90 27.54
N ASP A 318 -22.02 -35.02 27.88
CA ASP A 318 -21.85 -33.78 28.64
C ASP A 318 -20.93 -32.67 28.08
N HIS A 319 -21.37 -31.93 27.05
CA HIS A 319 -21.00 -30.52 26.90
C HIS A 319 -22.10 -29.68 26.21
N GLU A 320 -22.99 -29.11 27.03
CA GLU A 320 -23.64 -27.84 26.71
C GLU A 320 -22.53 -26.75 26.70
N ASP A 321 -22.34 -26.04 25.57
CA ASP A 321 -21.84 -24.63 25.48
C ASP A 321 -21.26 -24.20 24.11
N ASN A 322 -21.26 -25.03 23.07
CA ASN A 322 -20.79 -24.61 21.71
C ASN A 322 -21.90 -24.36 20.68
N THR A 323 -23.13 -24.08 21.13
CA THR A 323 -24.32 -23.93 20.27
C THR A 323 -24.20 -22.81 19.22
N TRP A 324 -23.39 -21.78 19.47
CA TRP A 324 -23.23 -20.63 18.57
C TRP A 324 -22.42 -20.95 17.30
N LEU A 325 -21.45 -21.86 17.36
CA LEU A 325 -20.67 -22.29 16.19
C LEU A 325 -21.48 -23.16 15.23
N GLY A 326 -22.48 -23.89 15.74
CA GLY A 326 -23.38 -24.72 14.93
C GLY A 326 -24.28 -23.89 14.00
N GLU A 327 -24.73 -22.72 14.45
CA GLU A 327 -25.53 -21.81 13.61
C GLU A 327 -24.70 -21.15 12.50
N LEU A 328 -23.41 -20.85 12.75
CA LEU A 328 -22.52 -20.29 11.73
C LEU A 328 -22.22 -21.32 10.61
N LEU A 329 -22.05 -22.60 10.95
CA LEU A 329 -21.82 -23.68 9.99
C LEU A 329 -23.06 -24.03 9.16
N LEU A 330 -24.26 -23.86 9.72
CA LEU A 330 -25.53 -24.12 9.01
C LEU A 330 -25.88 -23.02 8.00
N LEU A 331 -25.35 -21.79 8.16
CA LEU A 331 -25.59 -20.70 7.21
C LEU A 331 -24.75 -20.82 5.91
N TYR A 332 -23.63 -21.55 5.93
CA TYR A 332 -22.73 -21.67 4.77
C TYR A 332 -22.77 -23.02 4.06
N THR A 333 -23.57 -23.99 4.52
CA THR A 333 -23.73 -25.30 3.85
C THR A 333 -24.80 -25.31 2.75
N PHE A 334 -25.46 -24.19 2.48
CA PHE A 334 -26.30 -24.01 1.30
C PHE A 334 -25.56 -23.23 0.21
N ALA A 335 -24.78 -23.93 -0.60
CA ALA A 335 -24.37 -23.41 -1.90
C ALA A 335 -25.63 -23.08 -2.72
N PRO A 336 -25.74 -21.90 -3.35
CA PRO A 336 -26.84 -21.62 -4.24
C PRO A 336 -26.70 -22.50 -5.49
N CYS A 337 -27.58 -23.51 -5.61
CA CYS A 337 -27.78 -24.19 -6.89
C CYS A 337 -28.27 -23.15 -7.92
N ASP A 338 -27.53 -23.02 -9.02
CA ASP A 338 -27.91 -22.26 -10.19
C ASP A 338 -29.29 -22.73 -10.71
N PRO A 339 -30.32 -21.85 -10.76
CA PRO A 339 -31.66 -22.21 -11.20
C PRO A 339 -31.75 -22.66 -12.66
N GLN A 340 -30.71 -22.51 -13.48
CA GLN A 340 -30.75 -22.85 -14.91
C GLN A 340 -30.37 -24.30 -15.25
N SER A 341 -29.87 -25.10 -14.30
CA SER A 341 -29.39 -26.47 -14.59
C SER A 341 -30.41 -27.59 -14.32
N CYS A 342 -31.57 -27.31 -13.73
CA CYS A 342 -32.60 -28.30 -13.37
C CYS A 342 -33.77 -28.44 -14.37
N LEU A 343 -33.58 -28.08 -15.64
CA LEU A 343 -34.60 -28.25 -16.68
C LEU A 343 -33.95 -28.75 -17.97
N HIS A 344 -33.58 -30.03 -18.02
CA HIS A 344 -33.58 -30.85 -19.25
C HIS A 344 -33.41 -32.33 -18.89
N SER A 345 -34.51 -33.01 -18.60
CA SER A 345 -34.62 -34.45 -18.77
C SER A 345 -36.05 -34.77 -19.16
N LYS A 346 -36.21 -35.01 -20.48
CA LYS A 346 -37.43 -35.38 -21.18
C LYS A 346 -38.06 -36.64 -20.57
N ILE A 347 -39.31 -36.51 -20.12
CA ILE A 347 -40.24 -37.64 -20.08
C ILE A 347 -40.77 -37.82 -21.51
N THR A 348 -40.31 -38.88 -22.18
CA THR A 348 -40.95 -39.41 -23.39
C THR A 348 -41.05 -40.92 -23.25
N GLU A 349 -42.25 -41.43 -23.55
CA GLU A 349 -42.61 -42.82 -23.90
C GLU A 349 -42.69 -43.88 -22.80
N PHE A 350 -43.94 -44.19 -22.43
CA PHE A 350 -44.40 -45.56 -22.22
C PHE A 350 -45.73 -45.76 -22.96
N THR A 351 -45.70 -46.54 -24.04
CA THR A 351 -46.87 -47.21 -24.63
C THR A 351 -46.51 -48.64 -25.02
N SER A 352 -47.36 -49.58 -24.55
CA SER A 352 -47.61 -50.99 -25.01
C SER A 352 -46.43 -51.97 -24.90
N THR A 353 -46.56 -53.24 -24.50
CA THR A 353 -47.66 -54.24 -24.35
C THR A 353 -47.00 -55.41 -23.59
N ASP A 354 -47.64 -56.09 -22.64
CA ASP A 354 -48.60 -57.19 -22.82
C ASP A 354 -49.58 -57.30 -21.64
#